data_AF-A0A9D1TIF8-F1
#
_entry.id   AF-A0A9D1TIF8-F1
#
_cell.length_a   1.000
_cell.length_b   1.000
_cell.length_c   1.000
_cell.angle_alpha   90.00
_cell.angle_beta   90.00
_cell.angle_gamma   90.00
#
_symmetry.space_group_name_H-M   'P 1'
#
loop_
_entity.id
_entity.type
_entity.pdbx_description
1 polymer ?
#
loop_
_entity_poly.entity_id
_entity_poly.type
_entity_poly.pdbx_seq_one_letter_code
_entity_poly.pdbx_strand_id
1 'polypeptide(L)'
;MKKLLLIFALTCVILSGCSSNSQQTDNSKSSVQSTSSGQSSETSKEETQKEDLSKELENIKVTASLDEMMGYEKVTIENTSSYVFTSSVHVRFYNSNNKMVGNDTIFVESLAPGDYTWANISVSELGELSFKYDFSMNYEFTEPQSVSNNQTVNDDWSAEMTEKMSGFQNTSWYPFIEEINVYNGDGERDALVIAIVSSNTSQEDIDRIGNTIFGNFAFGTGADRSFDVISVSVQNSNGDELFLRTK
;
A
#
# COMPACT_ATOMS: atom_id res chain seq x y z
N MET A 1 -20.30 47.83 -23.99
CA MET A 1 -19.20 48.02 -24.95
C MET A 1 -18.39 46.73 -25.00
N LYS A 2 -18.06 46.28 -26.22
CA LYS A 2 -17.01 45.33 -26.62
C LYS A 2 -16.98 43.95 -25.94
N LYS A 3 -17.57 42.99 -26.65
CA LYS A 3 -17.20 41.57 -26.66
C LYS A 3 -15.76 41.46 -27.17
N LEU A 4 -14.89 40.70 -26.51
CA LEU A 4 -13.62 40.26 -27.09
C LEU A 4 -13.60 38.72 -27.08
N LEU A 5 -13.87 38.18 -28.28
CA LEU A 5 -13.54 36.84 -28.71
C LEU A 5 -12.02 36.73 -28.80
N LEU A 6 -11.42 35.66 -28.28
CA LEU A 6 -10.07 35.26 -28.68
C LEU A 6 -10.07 33.79 -29.08
N ILE A 7 -9.59 33.60 -30.29
CA ILE A 7 -9.74 32.46 -31.19
C ILE A 7 -8.58 31.48 -30.96
N PHE A 8 -8.91 30.20 -31.08
CA PHE A 8 -8.06 29.03 -31.23
C PHE A 8 -6.85 29.24 -32.15
N ALA A 9 -5.67 28.81 -31.72
CA ALA A 9 -4.56 28.45 -32.61
C ALA A 9 -4.04 27.07 -32.22
N LEU A 10 -4.52 26.08 -32.98
CA LEU A 10 -4.07 24.70 -33.03
C LEU A 10 -2.74 24.65 -33.81
N THR A 11 -1.64 24.28 -33.17
CA THR A 11 -0.39 23.93 -33.86
C THR A 11 -0.08 22.46 -33.65
N CYS A 12 -0.40 21.66 -34.68
CA CYS A 12 0.19 20.35 -34.91
C CYS A 12 1.66 20.53 -35.31
N VAL A 13 2.57 19.84 -34.61
CA VAL A 13 3.91 19.54 -35.13
C VAL A 13 3.98 18.02 -35.26
N ILE A 14 3.97 17.55 -36.51
CA ILE A 14 4.22 16.17 -36.91
C ILE A 14 5.46 16.20 -37.80
N LEU A 15 6.57 15.59 -37.36
CA LEU A 15 7.71 15.14 -38.18
C LEU A 15 8.33 13.94 -37.40
N SER A 16 8.05 12.68 -37.76
CA SER A 16 8.73 11.85 -38.77
C SER A 16 10.19 11.51 -38.43
N GLY A 17 10.45 10.21 -38.20
CA GLY A 17 11.80 9.63 -38.10
C GLY A 17 11.77 8.10 -38.06
N CYS A 18 11.78 7.46 -39.24
CA CYS A 18 12.03 6.02 -39.44
C CYS A 18 13.53 5.72 -39.51
N SER A 19 13.86 4.43 -39.32
CA SER A 19 15.10 3.73 -39.69
C SER A 19 16.21 3.81 -38.63
N SER A 20 16.89 2.73 -38.23
CA SER A 20 17.34 1.59 -39.03
C SER A 20 17.54 0.31 -38.21
N ASN A 21 17.18 -0.82 -38.83
CA ASN A 21 17.69 -2.16 -38.55
C ASN A 21 19.22 -2.22 -38.66
N SER A 22 19.87 -2.92 -37.72
CA SER A 22 21.14 -3.60 -37.99
C SER A 22 21.15 -4.93 -37.25
N GLN A 23 20.78 -5.99 -37.98
CA GLN A 23 21.24 -7.35 -37.69
C GLN A 23 22.74 -7.39 -37.92
N GLN A 24 23.49 -7.88 -36.93
CA GLN A 24 24.78 -8.49 -37.19
C GLN A 24 24.75 -9.91 -36.64
N THR A 25 24.73 -10.83 -37.59
CA THR A 25 25.07 -12.24 -37.44
C THR A 25 26.57 -12.33 -37.20
N ASP A 26 27.03 -13.12 -36.23
CA ASP A 26 28.15 -14.00 -36.52
C ASP A 26 28.13 -15.28 -35.69
N ASN A 27 28.18 -16.37 -36.45
CA ASN A 27 28.34 -17.74 -36.01
C ASN A 27 29.73 -17.95 -35.41
N SER A 28 29.81 -18.74 -34.35
CA SER A 28 30.96 -19.62 -34.15
C SER A 28 30.49 -20.95 -33.57
N LYS A 29 30.45 -21.94 -34.48
CA LYS A 29 30.44 -23.36 -34.17
C LYS A 29 31.68 -23.69 -33.33
N SER A 30 31.48 -24.30 -32.17
CA SER A 30 32.42 -25.32 -31.68
C SER A 30 31.62 -26.49 -31.14
N SER A 31 31.75 -27.60 -31.86
CA SER A 31 31.23 -28.91 -31.49
C SER A 31 32.20 -29.57 -30.52
N VAL A 32 31.74 -29.94 -29.32
CA VAL A 32 32.28 -31.10 -28.61
C VAL A 32 31.10 -31.91 -28.07
N GLN A 33 30.99 -33.11 -28.63
CA GLN A 33 30.12 -34.19 -28.24
C GLN A 33 30.85 -35.06 -27.20
N SER A 34 30.22 -35.32 -26.06
CA SER A 34 30.26 -36.59 -25.30
C SER A 34 29.30 -36.49 -24.09
N THR A 35 28.12 -37.12 -24.14
CA THR A 35 27.74 -38.47 -23.65
C THR A 35 27.55 -38.60 -22.12
N SER A 36 26.30 -38.97 -21.76
CA SER A 36 25.80 -39.59 -20.51
C SER A 36 26.03 -38.84 -19.18
N SER A 37 25.02 -38.62 -18.34
CA SER A 37 24.15 -39.65 -17.76
C SER A 37 22.90 -39.00 -17.20
N GLY A 38 21.77 -39.70 -17.27
CA GLY A 38 20.51 -39.23 -16.71
C GLY A 38 20.62 -39.05 -15.20
N GLN A 39 20.13 -37.92 -14.74
CA GLN A 39 19.59 -37.76 -13.39
C GLN A 39 18.36 -36.89 -13.54
N SER A 40 17.22 -37.56 -13.69
CA SER A 40 15.90 -36.95 -13.55
C SER A 40 15.75 -36.58 -12.07
N SER A 41 16.28 -35.41 -11.70
CA SER A 41 15.90 -34.77 -10.45
C SER A 41 14.63 -33.99 -10.76
N GLU A 42 13.52 -34.58 -10.32
CA GLU A 42 12.21 -33.97 -10.25
C GLU A 42 12.37 -32.53 -9.77
N THR A 43 12.08 -31.58 -10.67
CA THR A 43 11.72 -30.24 -10.27
C THR A 43 10.41 -30.41 -9.49
N SER A 44 10.52 -30.54 -8.17
CA SER A 44 9.41 -30.24 -7.28
C SER A 44 9.04 -28.79 -7.57
N LYS A 45 8.04 -28.63 -8.45
CA LYS A 45 7.16 -27.49 -8.39
C LYS A 45 6.58 -27.57 -6.99
N GLU A 46 7.14 -26.78 -6.10
CA GLU A 46 6.47 -26.37 -4.89
C GLU A 46 5.21 -25.65 -5.39
N GLU A 47 4.13 -26.41 -5.57
CA GLU A 47 2.79 -25.83 -5.58
C GLU A 47 2.64 -25.24 -4.19
N THR A 48 2.99 -23.95 -4.07
CA THR A 48 2.59 -23.14 -2.93
C THR A 48 1.09 -23.32 -2.83
N GLN A 49 0.65 -24.10 -1.83
CA GLN A 49 -0.76 -24.22 -1.51
C GLN A 49 -1.23 -22.79 -1.27
N LYS A 50 -2.08 -22.28 -2.16
CA LYS A 50 -2.68 -20.97 -2.00
C LYS A 50 -3.46 -21.05 -0.69
N GLU A 51 -2.96 -20.36 0.33
CA GLU A 51 -3.59 -20.35 1.64
C GLU A 51 -5.03 -19.86 1.50
N ASP A 52 -5.97 -20.53 2.14
CA ASP A 52 -7.37 -20.10 2.14
C ASP A 52 -7.52 -18.96 3.14
N LEU A 53 -7.33 -17.73 2.64
CA LEU A 53 -7.44 -16.50 3.42
C LEU A 53 -8.90 -16.05 3.64
N SER A 54 -9.91 -16.87 3.34
CA SER A 54 -11.32 -16.50 3.53
C SER A 54 -11.69 -16.21 4.99
N LYS A 55 -10.94 -16.78 5.95
CA LYS A 55 -11.11 -16.50 7.38
C LYS A 55 -10.72 -15.08 7.77
N GLU A 56 -9.78 -14.45 7.05
CA GLU A 56 -9.32 -13.09 7.34
C GLU A 56 -10.43 -12.04 7.23
N LEU A 57 -11.54 -12.37 6.56
CA LEU A 57 -12.72 -11.53 6.52
C LEU A 57 -13.32 -11.27 7.91
N GLU A 58 -13.11 -12.15 8.90
CA GLU A 58 -13.53 -11.93 10.29
C GLU A 58 -12.76 -10.79 10.98
N ASN A 59 -11.60 -10.45 10.44
CA ASN A 59 -10.74 -9.37 10.90
C ASN A 59 -11.05 -8.03 10.20
N ILE A 60 -12.07 -7.97 9.33
CA ILE A 60 -12.56 -6.72 8.75
C ILE A 60 -13.78 -6.24 9.54
N LYS A 61 -13.61 -5.16 10.30
CA LYS A 61 -14.69 -4.58 11.11
C LYS A 61 -15.40 -3.48 10.34
N VAL A 62 -16.70 -3.61 10.19
CA VAL A 62 -17.55 -2.57 9.58
C VAL A 62 -18.51 -2.04 10.63
N THR A 63 -18.41 -0.75 10.92
CA THR A 63 -19.25 -0.07 11.92
C THR A 63 -19.93 1.14 11.30
N ALA A 64 -21.09 1.52 11.83
CA ALA A 64 -21.80 2.71 11.43
C ALA A 64 -22.10 3.59 12.65
N SER A 65 -21.99 4.89 12.48
CA SER A 65 -22.38 5.88 13.48
C SER A 65 -23.08 7.07 12.84
N LEU A 66 -24.14 7.54 13.48
CA LEU A 66 -24.90 8.70 13.03
C LEU A 66 -24.09 9.98 13.23
N ASP A 67 -23.92 10.75 12.16
CA ASP A 67 -23.46 12.13 12.23
C ASP A 67 -24.68 13.06 12.15
N GLU A 68 -25.24 13.35 13.33
CA GLU A 68 -26.45 14.18 13.45
C GLU A 68 -26.26 15.59 12.87
N MET A 69 -25.04 16.13 12.91
CA MET A 69 -24.76 17.48 12.44
C MET A 69 -24.91 17.58 10.92
N MET A 70 -24.58 16.50 10.22
CA MET A 70 -24.49 16.49 8.77
C MET A 70 -25.59 15.66 8.09
N GLY A 71 -26.37 14.91 8.88
CA GLY A 71 -27.53 14.16 8.38
C GLY A 71 -27.16 12.94 7.54
N TYR A 72 -26.03 12.30 7.85
CA TYR A 72 -25.59 11.06 7.22
C TYR A 72 -25.17 10.02 8.26
N GLU A 73 -25.09 8.76 7.84
CA GLU A 73 -24.47 7.69 8.59
C GLU A 73 -23.01 7.55 8.15
N LYS A 74 -22.07 7.71 9.08
CA LYS A 74 -20.66 7.47 8.82
C LYS A 74 -20.38 5.98 8.98
N VAL A 75 -20.03 5.31 7.88
CA VAL A 75 -19.56 3.93 7.91
C VAL A 75 -18.03 3.92 7.98
N THR A 76 -17.47 3.18 8.93
CA THR A 76 -16.03 2.96 9.07
C THR A 76 -15.72 1.48 8.82
N ILE A 77 -14.74 1.23 7.96
CA ILE A 77 -14.20 -0.11 7.66
C ILE A 77 -12.76 -0.13 8.18
N GLU A 78 -12.47 -1.01 9.13
CA GLU A 78 -11.17 -1.19 9.76
C GLU A 78 -10.63 -2.58 9.43
N ASN A 79 -9.36 -2.66 9.04
CA ASN A 79 -8.68 -3.92 8.80
C ASN A 79 -7.78 -4.27 9.98
N THR A 80 -8.17 -5.30 10.75
CA THR A 80 -7.35 -5.82 11.85
C THR A 80 -6.65 -7.14 11.50
N SER A 81 -6.62 -7.53 10.22
CA SER A 81 -5.84 -8.68 9.74
C SER A 81 -4.37 -8.29 9.56
N SER A 82 -3.53 -9.28 9.23
CA SER A 82 -2.14 -9.06 8.80
C SER A 82 -1.98 -8.82 7.29
N TYR A 83 -3.08 -8.81 6.53
CA TYR A 83 -3.07 -8.72 5.07
C TYR A 83 -3.63 -7.39 4.57
N VAL A 84 -3.27 -6.99 3.34
CA VAL A 84 -3.94 -5.88 2.65
C VAL A 84 -5.30 -6.37 2.14
N PHE A 85 -6.36 -5.63 2.49
CA PHE A 85 -7.73 -5.96 2.11
C PHE A 85 -8.22 -5.11 0.96
N THR A 86 -8.77 -5.75 -0.07
CA THR A 86 -9.41 -5.12 -1.22
C THR A 86 -10.81 -5.69 -1.39
N SER A 87 -11.84 -4.85 -1.46
CA SER A 87 -13.22 -5.29 -1.67
C SER A 87 -14.16 -4.15 -2.05
N SER A 88 -15.38 -4.51 -2.44
CA SER A 88 -16.52 -3.60 -2.43
C SER A 88 -17.46 -4.00 -1.29
N VAL A 89 -17.74 -3.07 -0.39
CA VAL A 89 -18.58 -3.29 0.80
C VAL A 89 -19.95 -2.67 0.55
N HIS A 90 -20.98 -3.50 0.43
CA HIS A 90 -22.35 -3.06 0.28
C HIS A 90 -22.98 -2.81 1.64
N VAL A 91 -23.47 -1.60 1.86
CA VAL A 91 -24.05 -1.17 3.13
C VAL A 91 -25.52 -0.80 2.96
N ARG A 92 -26.34 -1.13 3.96
CA ARG A 92 -27.79 -0.88 3.95
C ARG A 92 -28.26 -0.49 5.33
N PHE A 93 -29.09 0.54 5.37
CA PHE A 93 -29.71 1.09 6.58
C PHE A 93 -31.22 0.88 6.53
N TYR A 94 -31.80 0.45 7.64
CA TYR A 94 -33.23 0.18 7.78
C TYR A 94 -33.80 0.92 8.97
N ASN A 95 -35.00 1.47 8.83
CA ASN A 95 -35.72 2.06 9.97
C ASN A 95 -36.41 0.97 10.82
N SER A 96 -37.09 1.40 11.89
CA SER A 96 -37.82 0.51 12.81
C SER A 96 -38.93 -0.32 12.16
N ASN A 97 -39.43 0.08 10.99
CA ASN A 97 -40.41 -0.66 10.18
C ASN A 97 -39.74 -1.65 9.21
N ASN A 98 -38.43 -1.87 9.32
CA ASN A 98 -37.62 -2.69 8.43
C ASN A 98 -37.66 -2.23 6.95
N LYS A 99 -37.94 -0.94 6.71
CA LYS A 99 -37.85 -0.32 5.39
C LYS A 99 -36.45 0.23 5.19
N MET A 100 -35.85 -0.05 4.03
CA MET A 100 -34.54 0.50 3.68
C MET A 100 -34.64 2.02 3.48
N VAL A 101 -33.77 2.76 4.16
CA VAL A 101 -33.73 4.24 4.16
C VAL A 101 -32.41 4.79 3.61
N GLY A 102 -31.41 3.94 3.40
CA GLY A 102 -30.15 4.31 2.76
C GLY A 102 -29.39 3.06 2.34
N ASN A 103 -28.62 3.17 1.27
CA ASN A 103 -27.68 2.16 0.83
C ASN A 103 -26.53 2.81 0.07
N ASP A 104 -25.40 2.11 0.03
CA ASP A 104 -24.27 2.50 -0.83
C ASP A 104 -23.33 1.31 -1.03
N THR A 105 -22.34 1.49 -1.90
CA THR A 105 -21.20 0.59 -2.06
C THR A 105 -19.91 1.37 -1.82
N ILE A 106 -19.15 0.94 -0.81
CA ILE A 106 -17.86 1.52 -0.47
C ILE A 106 -16.78 0.70 -1.16
N PHE A 107 -16.02 1.34 -2.06
CA PHE A 107 -14.89 0.71 -2.73
C PHE A 107 -13.65 0.82 -1.84
N VAL A 108 -13.09 -0.32 -1.47
CA VAL A 108 -11.84 -0.44 -0.72
C VAL A 108 -10.80 -0.98 -1.69
N GLU A 109 -9.99 -0.09 -2.27
CA GLU A 109 -8.99 -0.46 -3.27
C GLU A 109 -7.74 -1.08 -2.64
N SER A 110 -7.27 -0.51 -1.53
CA SER A 110 -6.19 -1.03 -0.69
C SER A 110 -6.46 -0.57 0.74
N LEU A 111 -6.60 -1.51 1.67
CA LEU A 111 -6.69 -1.23 3.10
C LEU A 111 -5.65 -2.05 3.84
N ALA A 112 -4.57 -1.39 4.24
CA ALA A 112 -3.44 -2.00 4.92
C ALA A 112 -3.81 -2.55 6.32
N PRO A 113 -2.99 -3.47 6.87
CA PRO A 113 -3.09 -3.92 8.26
C PRO A 113 -3.11 -2.73 9.24
N GLY A 114 -4.09 -2.73 10.15
CA GLY A 114 -4.24 -1.70 11.19
C GLY A 114 -4.85 -0.37 10.71
N ASP A 115 -5.08 -0.19 9.41
CA ASP A 115 -5.68 1.02 8.87
C ASP A 115 -7.21 0.93 8.80
N TYR A 116 -7.84 2.09 8.63
CA TYR A 116 -9.28 2.20 8.41
C TYR A 116 -9.60 3.21 7.30
N THR A 117 -10.74 3.00 6.64
CA THR A 117 -11.35 3.96 5.72
C THR A 117 -12.79 4.25 6.16
N TRP A 118 -13.38 5.33 5.64
CA TRP A 118 -14.75 5.68 5.99
C TRP A 118 -15.47 6.37 4.83
N ALA A 119 -16.80 6.27 4.84
CA ALA A 119 -17.68 6.94 3.91
C ALA A 119 -18.93 7.49 4.62
N ASN A 120 -19.45 8.59 4.12
CA ASN A 120 -20.69 9.19 4.60
C ASN A 120 -21.84 8.75 3.70
N ILE A 121 -22.81 8.03 4.27
CA ILE A 121 -23.94 7.46 3.54
C ILE A 121 -25.17 8.32 3.80
N SER A 122 -25.75 8.86 2.73
CA SER A 122 -27.00 9.60 2.83
C SER A 122 -28.13 8.65 3.22
N VAL A 123 -28.90 9.04 4.23
CA VAL A 123 -30.11 8.34 4.67
C VAL A 123 -31.32 9.26 4.53
N SER A 124 -32.47 8.70 4.18
CA SER A 124 -33.71 9.47 4.01
C SER A 124 -34.41 9.80 5.33
N GLU A 125 -34.03 9.14 6.42
CA GLU A 125 -34.60 9.26 7.76
C GLU A 125 -33.46 9.22 8.78
N LEU A 126 -33.55 10.03 9.83
CA LEU A 126 -32.59 10.06 10.95
C LEU A 126 -33.20 9.37 12.18
N GLY A 127 -32.36 8.81 13.06
CA GLY A 127 -32.78 8.15 14.29
C GLY A 127 -32.07 6.80 14.49
N GLU A 128 -32.63 5.93 15.34
CA GLU A 128 -32.10 4.57 15.50
C GLU A 128 -32.36 3.75 14.22
N LEU A 129 -31.29 3.47 13.48
CA LEU A 129 -31.30 2.66 12.27
C LEU A 129 -30.66 1.29 12.51
N SER A 130 -31.22 0.25 11.91
CA SER A 130 -30.57 -1.05 11.79
C SER A 130 -29.58 -1.02 10.63
N PHE A 131 -28.33 -1.37 10.93
CA PHE A 131 -27.23 -1.43 9.97
C PHE A 131 -26.95 -2.86 9.52
N LYS A 132 -26.77 -3.08 8.22
CA LYS A 132 -26.34 -4.35 7.63
C LYS A 132 -25.29 -4.09 6.55
N TYR A 133 -24.35 -5.02 6.40
CA TYR A 133 -23.35 -4.97 5.35
C TYR A 133 -23.10 -6.36 4.76
N ASP A 134 -22.56 -6.39 3.54
CA ASP A 134 -21.97 -7.57 2.92
C ASP A 134 -20.74 -7.20 2.09
N PHE A 135 -19.78 -8.11 2.02
CA PHE A 135 -18.61 -7.99 1.16
C PHE A 135 -18.90 -8.63 -0.20
N SER A 136 -18.43 -8.01 -1.27
CA SER A 136 -18.50 -8.60 -2.60
C SER A 136 -17.74 -9.92 -2.66
N MET A 137 -18.22 -10.88 -3.46
CA MET A 137 -17.64 -12.23 -3.55
C MET A 137 -16.19 -12.27 -4.08
N ASN A 138 -15.72 -11.18 -4.69
CA ASN A 138 -14.38 -11.00 -5.21
C ASN A 138 -13.47 -10.18 -4.27
N TYR A 139 -13.73 -10.22 -2.96
CA TYR A 139 -12.76 -9.68 -2.00
C TYR A 139 -11.43 -10.40 -2.12
N GLU A 140 -10.35 -9.70 -1.79
CA GLU A 140 -8.99 -10.21 -1.85
C GLU A 140 -8.21 -9.82 -0.59
N PHE A 141 -7.36 -10.75 -0.17
CA PHE A 141 -6.32 -10.53 0.82
C PHE A 141 -4.98 -10.80 0.14
N THR A 142 -4.08 -9.82 0.19
CA THR A 142 -2.72 -9.96 -0.32
C THR A 142 -1.73 -9.69 0.79
N GLU A 143 -0.57 -10.35 0.71
CA GLU A 143 0.54 -10.05 1.61
C GLU A 143 0.92 -8.56 1.49
N PRO A 144 1.16 -7.87 2.62
CA PRO A 144 1.73 -6.53 2.58
C PRO A 144 3.11 -6.58 1.91
N GLN A 145 3.44 -5.54 1.13
CA GLN A 145 4.79 -5.44 0.57
C GLN A 145 5.81 -5.27 1.70
N SER A 146 6.77 -6.19 1.77
CA SER A 146 7.84 -6.21 2.75
C SER A 146 9.18 -6.44 2.05
N VAL A 147 10.26 -6.06 2.74
CA VAL A 147 11.61 -6.27 2.22
C VAL A 147 11.90 -7.78 2.23
N SER A 148 12.20 -8.33 1.06
CA SER A 148 12.70 -9.70 0.93
C SER A 148 14.21 -9.75 1.17
N ASN A 149 14.71 -10.91 1.61
CA ASN A 149 16.14 -11.14 1.89
C ASN A 149 17.10 -10.86 0.71
N ASN A 150 16.58 -10.69 -0.51
CA ASN A 150 17.37 -10.46 -1.72
C ASN A 150 17.29 -9.02 -2.25
N GLN A 151 16.54 -8.12 -1.61
CA GLN A 151 16.51 -6.71 -2.00
C GLN A 151 17.76 -5.98 -1.53
N THR A 152 18.34 -5.18 -2.41
CA THR A 152 19.51 -4.35 -2.10
C THR A 152 19.05 -3.00 -1.56
N VAL A 153 19.71 -2.54 -0.50
CA VAL A 153 19.51 -1.20 0.06
C VAL A 153 19.79 -0.15 -1.03
N ASN A 154 18.93 0.85 -1.12
CA ASN A 154 19.16 2.04 -1.92
C ASN A 154 19.86 3.08 -1.03
N ASP A 155 21.18 3.20 -1.19
CA ASP A 155 22.01 4.07 -0.35
C ASP A 155 21.62 5.54 -0.47
N ASP A 156 21.27 6.02 -1.67
CA ASP A 156 20.87 7.41 -1.91
C ASP A 156 19.55 7.74 -1.20
N TRP A 157 18.57 6.84 -1.27
CA TRP A 157 17.28 7.01 -0.60
C TRP A 157 17.41 6.86 0.92
N SER A 158 18.26 5.95 1.39
CA SER A 158 18.57 5.81 2.82
C SER A 158 19.23 7.07 3.39
N ALA A 159 20.16 7.67 2.63
CA ALA A 159 20.79 8.94 3.00
C ALA A 159 19.78 10.10 3.02
N GLU A 160 18.95 10.24 1.97
CA GLU A 160 17.88 11.26 1.93
C GLU A 160 16.91 11.10 3.10
N MET A 161 16.47 9.87 3.38
CA MET A 161 15.55 9.61 4.49
C MET A 161 16.18 9.96 5.82
N THR A 162 17.43 9.52 6.05
CA THR A 162 18.16 9.81 7.29
C THR A 162 18.34 11.31 7.48
N GLU A 163 18.71 12.05 6.43
CA GLU A 163 18.84 13.51 6.48
C GLU A 163 17.50 14.17 6.85
N LYS A 164 16.41 13.80 6.16
CA LYS A 164 15.09 14.36 6.43
C LYS A 164 14.57 13.97 7.81
N MET A 165 14.86 12.76 8.26
CA MET A 165 14.49 12.29 9.59
C MET A 165 15.29 13.00 10.69
N SER A 166 16.54 13.34 10.43
CA SER A 166 17.38 14.14 11.34
C SER A 166 16.82 15.55 11.59
N GLY A 167 15.98 16.07 10.69
CA GLY A 167 15.21 17.30 10.92
C GLY A 167 14.22 17.20 12.09
N PHE A 168 13.86 15.99 12.51
CA PHE A 168 13.00 15.70 13.66
C PHE A 168 13.77 15.43 14.96
N GLN A 169 15.08 15.70 15.04
CA GLN A 169 15.93 15.43 16.21
C GLN A 169 15.44 15.99 17.57
N ASN A 170 14.48 16.92 17.57
CA ASN A 170 13.86 17.43 18.80
C ASN A 170 12.69 16.54 19.32
N THR A 171 12.43 15.40 18.69
CA THR A 171 11.42 14.45 19.18
C THR A 171 12.04 13.48 20.19
N SER A 172 11.26 13.08 21.20
CA SER A 172 11.75 12.22 22.29
C SER A 172 12.11 10.80 21.84
N TRP A 173 11.66 10.38 20.66
CA TRP A 173 11.81 9.01 20.14
C TRP A 173 12.96 8.85 19.14
N TYR A 174 13.48 9.93 18.55
CA TYR A 174 14.55 9.86 17.55
C TYR A 174 15.83 9.15 18.05
N PRO A 175 16.29 9.34 19.30
CA PRO A 175 17.50 8.68 19.81
C PRO A 175 17.43 7.14 19.86
N PHE A 176 16.24 6.55 19.71
CA PHE A 176 16.06 5.11 19.69
C PHE A 176 16.28 4.47 18.32
N ILE A 177 16.33 5.27 17.25
CA ILE A 177 16.61 4.79 15.90
C ILE A 177 18.12 4.63 15.75
N GLU A 178 18.57 3.39 15.52
CA GLU A 178 19.97 3.06 15.28
C GLU A 178 20.33 3.19 13.79
N GLU A 179 19.41 2.81 12.91
CA GLU A 179 19.62 2.78 11.47
C GLU A 179 18.29 2.91 10.70
N ILE A 180 18.34 3.52 9.51
CA ILE A 180 17.21 3.55 8.57
C ILE A 180 17.72 3.07 7.22
N ASN A 181 17.16 1.96 6.75
CA ASN A 181 17.44 1.38 5.46
C ASN A 181 16.22 1.51 4.55
N VAL A 182 16.45 2.04 3.35
CA VAL A 182 15.42 2.19 2.33
C VAL A 182 15.74 1.26 1.16
N TYR A 183 14.74 0.53 0.69
CA TYR A 183 14.84 -0.42 -0.41
C TYR A 183 13.88 0.00 -1.53
N ASN A 184 14.21 -0.39 -2.76
CA ASN A 184 13.31 -0.20 -3.90
C ASN A 184 12.12 -1.17 -3.77
N GLY A 185 10.91 -0.62 -3.87
CA GLY A 185 9.67 -1.37 -4.11
C GLY A 185 9.49 -1.70 -5.59
N ASP A 186 8.29 -2.14 -5.95
CA ASP A 186 8.00 -2.58 -7.33
C ASP A 186 7.78 -1.41 -8.31
N GLY A 187 7.28 -0.26 -7.82
CA GLY A 187 7.16 0.96 -8.61
C GLY A 187 8.47 1.74 -8.71
N GLU A 188 8.62 2.55 -9.77
CA GLU A 188 9.84 3.34 -10.05
C GLU A 188 10.27 4.26 -8.90
N ARG A 189 9.31 4.67 -8.06
CA ARG A 189 9.53 5.54 -6.91
C ARG A 189 9.04 4.91 -5.61
N ASP A 190 8.60 3.66 -5.63
CA ASP A 190 8.08 3.01 -4.43
C ASP A 190 9.25 2.63 -3.51
N ALA A 191 9.12 2.94 -2.23
CA ALA A 191 10.12 2.64 -1.22
C ALA A 191 9.57 1.76 -0.09
N LEU A 192 10.36 0.77 0.29
CA LEU A 192 10.17 -0.05 1.49
C LEU A 192 11.21 0.40 2.53
N VAL A 193 10.78 0.71 3.74
CA VAL A 193 11.65 1.26 4.78
C VAL A 193 11.76 0.27 5.93
N ILE A 194 12.98 0.01 6.40
CA ILE A 194 13.27 -0.66 7.67
C ILE A 194 13.94 0.36 8.59
N ALA A 195 13.32 0.63 9.73
CA ALA A 195 13.95 1.36 10.82
C ALA A 195 14.39 0.37 11.91
N ILE A 196 15.69 0.32 12.19
CA ILE A 196 16.26 -0.51 13.26
C ILE A 196 16.28 0.32 14.54
N VAL A 197 15.70 -0.21 15.62
CA VAL A 197 15.61 0.46 16.92
C VAL A 197 16.35 -0.28 18.02
N SER A 198 16.77 0.47 19.03
CA SER A 198 17.46 -0.09 20.18
C SER A 198 16.55 -1.03 20.97
N SER A 199 17.15 -2.09 21.55
CA SER A 199 16.42 -3.15 22.27
C SER A 199 15.58 -2.70 23.49
N ASN A 200 15.80 -1.47 23.99
CA ASN A 200 15.08 -0.88 25.11
C ASN A 200 13.97 0.12 24.68
N THR A 201 13.68 0.21 23.39
CA THR A 201 12.62 1.09 22.86
C THR A 201 11.25 0.60 23.33
N SER A 202 10.42 1.51 23.84
CA SER A 202 9.06 1.18 24.26
C SER A 202 8.15 0.94 23.04
N GLN A 203 7.07 0.16 23.20
CA GLN A 203 6.10 -0.02 22.11
C GLN A 203 5.50 1.31 21.65
N GLU A 204 5.25 2.24 22.58
CA GLU A 204 4.74 3.57 22.23
C GLU A 204 5.72 4.34 21.34
N ASP A 205 7.02 4.25 21.61
CA ASP A 205 8.04 4.89 20.76
C ASP A 205 8.22 4.16 19.42
N ILE A 206 8.12 2.83 19.39
CA ILE A 206 8.10 2.02 18.16
C ILE A 206 6.94 2.47 17.25
N ASP A 207 5.73 2.56 17.79
CA ASP A 207 4.53 2.99 17.05
C ASP A 207 4.71 4.42 16.55
N ARG A 208 5.28 5.32 17.37
CA ARG A 208 5.56 6.70 16.97
C ARG A 208 6.59 6.79 15.84
N ILE A 209 7.65 6.00 15.88
CA ILE A 209 8.68 5.94 14.83
C ILE A 209 8.04 5.49 13.51
N GLY A 210 7.39 4.32 13.51
CA GLY A 210 6.77 3.75 12.32
C GLY A 210 5.72 4.68 11.70
N ASN A 211 4.83 5.23 12.53
CA ASN A 211 3.81 6.18 12.08
C ASN A 211 4.39 7.53 11.62
N THR A 212 5.49 8.00 12.22
CA THR A 212 6.12 9.24 11.78
C THR A 212 6.74 9.07 10.40
N ILE A 213 7.50 7.98 10.20
CA ILE A 213 8.11 7.66 8.90
C ILE A 213 6.99 7.51 7.86
N PHE A 214 5.99 6.69 8.13
CA PHE A 214 4.91 6.44 7.18
C PHE A 214 4.12 7.73 6.89
N GLY A 215 3.64 8.43 7.92
CA GLY A 215 2.82 9.63 7.77
C GLY A 215 3.55 10.78 7.08
N ASN A 216 4.85 10.92 7.30
CA ASN A 216 5.61 11.96 6.62
C ASN A 216 5.97 11.57 5.20
N PHE A 217 6.23 10.30 4.87
CA PHE A 217 6.86 9.91 3.60
C PHE A 217 5.95 9.10 2.64
N ALA A 218 4.79 8.61 3.07
CA ALA A 218 3.89 7.81 2.23
C ALA A 218 2.98 8.61 1.29
N PHE A 219 2.70 9.87 1.67
CA PHE A 219 1.79 10.75 0.92
C PHE A 219 2.57 11.91 0.30
N GLY A 220 2.99 11.73 -0.95
CA GLY A 220 3.68 12.73 -1.78
C GLY A 220 2.85 13.99 -1.96
N THR A 221 3.06 14.99 -1.09
CA THR A 221 2.51 16.34 -1.26
C THR A 221 3.59 17.41 -1.45
N GLY A 222 4.87 17.02 -1.52
CA GLY A 222 5.99 17.90 -1.82
C GLY A 222 6.72 17.45 -3.08
N ALA A 223 7.00 18.38 -4.00
CA ALA A 223 7.70 18.14 -5.26
C ALA A 223 9.18 17.73 -5.14
N ASP A 224 9.71 17.61 -3.91
CA ASP A 224 11.14 17.47 -3.62
C ASP A 224 11.51 16.13 -2.95
N ARG A 225 10.90 15.02 -3.38
CA ARG A 225 11.23 13.68 -2.87
C ARG A 225 11.56 12.71 -3.99
N SER A 226 12.61 11.92 -3.78
CA SER A 226 13.04 10.93 -4.77
C SER A 226 12.13 9.70 -4.81
N PHE A 227 11.44 9.39 -3.70
CA PHE A 227 10.60 8.21 -3.52
C PHE A 227 9.33 8.48 -2.71
N ASP A 228 8.40 7.53 -2.78
CA ASP A 228 7.13 7.46 -2.06
C ASP A 228 7.13 6.17 -1.21
N VAL A 229 7.03 6.32 0.11
CA VAL A 229 7.07 5.16 1.02
C VAL A 229 5.76 4.39 0.92
N ILE A 230 5.85 3.12 0.54
CA ILE A 230 4.70 2.22 0.45
C ILE A 230 4.66 1.22 1.62
N SER A 231 5.76 1.04 2.34
CA SER A 231 5.86 0.17 3.51
C SER A 231 6.91 0.67 4.51
N VAL A 232 6.61 0.57 5.80
CA VAL A 232 7.52 0.82 6.92
C VAL A 232 7.45 -0.34 7.88
N SER A 233 8.58 -1.01 8.08
CA SER A 233 8.80 -1.99 9.14
C SER A 233 9.73 -1.38 10.19
N VAL A 234 9.39 -1.51 11.48
CA VAL A 234 10.30 -1.20 12.58
C VAL A 234 10.77 -2.50 13.18
N GLN A 235 12.08 -2.69 13.26
CA GLN A 235 12.70 -3.94 13.67
C GLN A 235 13.68 -3.73 14.81
N ASN A 236 13.89 -4.76 15.63
CA ASN A 236 15.03 -4.77 16.54
C ASN A 236 16.33 -5.18 15.82
N SER A 237 17.46 -5.14 16.53
CA SER A 237 18.76 -5.55 16.02
C SER A 237 18.87 -7.03 15.59
N ASN A 238 17.91 -7.88 15.97
CA ASN A 238 17.85 -9.28 15.57
C ASN A 238 17.06 -9.47 14.26
N GLY A 239 16.42 -8.42 13.74
CA GLY A 239 15.52 -8.48 12.59
C GLY A 239 14.09 -8.89 12.93
N ASP A 240 13.72 -8.94 14.23
CA ASP A 240 12.32 -9.21 14.59
C ASP A 240 11.48 -7.97 14.28
N GLU A 241 10.40 -8.17 13.53
CA GLU A 241 9.43 -7.10 13.22
C GLU A 241 8.57 -6.77 14.44
N LEU A 242 8.61 -5.49 14.83
CA LEU A 242 7.87 -4.94 15.98
C LEU A 242 6.69 -4.06 15.56
N PHE A 243 6.71 -3.60 14.30
CA PHE A 243 5.69 -2.77 13.70
C PHE A 243 5.77 -2.93 12.18
N LEU A 244 4.60 -2.98 11.53
CA LEU A 244 4.48 -2.93 10.08
C LEU A 244 3.34 -1.99 9.71
N ARG A 245 3.58 -1.13 8.72
CA ARG A 245 2.53 -0.33 8.09
C ARG A 245 2.77 -0.23 6.60
N THR A 246 1.73 -0.48 5.81
CA THR A 246 1.76 -0.40 4.35
C THR A 246 0.71 0.56 3.81
N LYS A 247 0.84 0.96 2.55
CA LYS A 247 -0.16 1.74 1.80
C LYS A 247 -1.22 0.84 1.17
#